data_AF-A0A650MN67-F1
#
_entry.id   AF-A0A650MN67-F1
#
_cell.length_a   1.000
_cell.length_b   1.000
_cell.length_c   1.000
_cell.angle_alpha   90.00
_cell.angle_beta   90.00
_cell.angle_gamma   90.00
#
_symmetry.space_group_name_H-M   'P 1'
#
loop_
_entity.id
_entity.type
_entity.pdbx_description
1 polymer ?
#
loop_
_entity_poly.entity_id
_entity_poly.type
_entity_poly.pdbx_seq_one_letter_code
_entity_poly.pdbx_strand_id
1 'polypeptide(L)'
;MTSIDHGKLGSIDAHKILTELNCFTKEEIDVICSAVYHHSDKDVIDGIYDELLKDADVLQHYLYNTSDPIQENEEIRLTLLLKELNL
;
A
#
# COMPACT_ATOMS: atom_id res chain seq x y z
N MET A 1 17.58 4.56 1.15
CA MET A 1 16.63 3.43 1.11
C MET A 1 15.60 3.82 0.08
N THR A 2 15.47 3.06 -1.01
CA THR A 2 14.48 3.40 -2.05
C THR A 2 13.07 3.06 -1.55
N SER A 3 12.03 3.61 -2.16
CA SER A 3 10.64 3.26 -1.78
C SER A 3 10.38 1.75 -1.94
N ILE A 4 10.93 1.13 -2.98
CA ILE A 4 10.84 -0.32 -3.22
C ILE A 4 11.47 -1.14 -2.08
N ASP A 5 12.56 -0.66 -1.49
CA ASP A 5 13.22 -1.37 -0.38
C ASP A 5 12.33 -1.44 0.87
N HIS A 6 11.52 -0.40 1.16
CA HIS A 6 10.70 -0.41 2.38
C HIS A 6 9.49 -1.33 2.25
N GLY A 7 8.82 -1.39 1.10
CA GLY A 7 7.70 -2.32 0.89
C GLY A 7 8.14 -3.77 1.03
N LYS A 8 9.26 -4.12 0.37
CA LYS A 8 9.84 -5.46 0.46
C LYS A 8 10.28 -5.84 1.88
N LEU A 9 11.03 -4.97 2.56
CA LEU A 9 11.48 -5.25 3.93
C LEU A 9 10.28 -5.30 4.91
N GLY A 10 9.31 -4.41 4.74
CA GLY A 10 8.07 -4.40 5.51
C GLY A 10 7.26 -5.69 5.36
N SER A 11 7.19 -6.25 4.16
CA SER A 11 6.50 -7.52 3.90
C SER A 11 7.16 -8.70 4.65
N ILE A 12 8.50 -8.72 4.70
CA ILE A 12 9.25 -9.74 5.46
C ILE A 12 8.95 -9.63 6.96
N ASP A 13 8.89 -8.42 7.51
CA ASP A 13 8.60 -8.24 8.93
C ASP A 13 7.12 -8.50 9.25
N ALA A 14 6.20 -8.11 8.37
CA ALA A 14 4.78 -8.44 8.48
C ALA A 14 4.56 -9.96 8.52
N HIS A 15 5.21 -10.72 7.62
CA HIS A 15 5.12 -12.18 7.61
C HIS A 15 5.53 -12.79 8.96
N LYS A 16 6.64 -12.33 9.55
CA LYS A 16 7.11 -12.81 10.86
C LYS A 16 6.06 -12.55 11.94
N ILE A 17 5.59 -11.30 12.05
CA ILE A 17 4.61 -10.89 13.05
C ILE A 17 3.32 -11.71 12.91
N LEU A 18 2.77 -11.81 11.70
CA LEU A 18 1.51 -12.51 11.46
C LEU A 18 1.63 -14.03 11.72
N THR A 19 2.77 -14.62 11.38
CA THR A 19 3.06 -16.03 11.70
C THR A 19 3.14 -16.25 13.22
N GLU A 20 3.82 -15.35 13.95
CA GLU A 20 3.96 -15.45 15.40
C GLU A 20 2.63 -15.25 16.16
N LEU A 21 1.73 -14.43 15.62
CA LEU A 21 0.39 -14.22 16.20
C LEU A 21 -0.50 -15.46 16.16
N ASN A 22 -0.24 -16.41 15.24
CA ASN A 22 -0.97 -17.67 15.12
C ASN A 22 -2.51 -17.53 15.04
N CYS A 23 -3.00 -16.39 14.54
CA CYS A 23 -4.44 -16.10 14.40
C CYS A 23 -4.88 -15.85 12.95
N PHE A 24 -3.96 -15.99 11.99
CA PHE A 24 -4.22 -15.87 10.55
C PHE A 24 -3.94 -17.20 9.85
N THR A 25 -4.72 -17.47 8.80
CA THR A 25 -4.44 -18.55 7.84
C THR A 25 -3.24 -18.20 6.97
N LYS A 26 -2.63 -19.20 6.32
CA LYS A 26 -1.54 -18.96 5.37
C LYS A 26 -1.98 -18.04 4.24
N GLU A 27 -3.20 -18.23 3.75
CA GLU A 27 -3.77 -17.45 2.66
C GLU A 27 -3.97 -15.97 3.06
N GLU A 28 -4.44 -15.69 4.28
CA GLU A 28 -4.54 -14.31 4.79
C GLU A 28 -3.16 -13.65 4.96
N ILE A 29 -2.17 -14.41 5.46
CA ILE A 29 -0.79 -13.91 5.56
C ILE A 29 -0.23 -13.56 4.19
N ASP A 30 -0.41 -14.45 3.20
CA ASP A 30 0.05 -14.24 1.83
C ASP A 30 -0.59 -12.98 1.21
N VAL A 31 -1.89 -12.76 1.45
CA VAL A 31 -2.61 -11.54 1.00
C VAL A 31 -2.04 -10.28 1.65
N ILE A 32 -1.87 -10.26 2.98
CA ILE A 32 -1.36 -9.08 3.68
C ILE A 32 0.09 -8.79 3.26
N CYS A 33 0.92 -9.82 3.17
CA CYS A 33 2.32 -9.68 2.78
C CYS A 33 2.48 -9.20 1.33
N SER A 34 1.60 -9.66 0.42
CA SER A 34 1.54 -9.15 -0.96
C SER A 34 1.25 -7.66 -0.97
N ALA A 35 0.23 -7.22 -0.22
CA ALA A 35 -0.16 -5.81 -0.22
C ALA A 35 0.98 -4.93 0.31
N VAL A 36 1.60 -5.32 1.43
CA VAL A 36 2.76 -4.61 1.99
C VAL A 36 3.96 -4.67 1.04
N TYR A 37 4.15 -5.74 0.27
CA TYR A 37 5.26 -5.81 -0.67
C TYR A 37 5.09 -4.81 -1.83
N HIS A 38 3.89 -4.74 -2.41
CA HIS A 38 3.63 -3.95 -3.63
C HIS A 38 3.20 -2.50 -3.36
N HIS A 39 2.81 -2.12 -2.14
CA HIS A 39 2.17 -0.82 -1.92
C HIS A 39 2.98 0.39 -2.38
N SER A 40 4.31 0.33 -2.39
CA SER A 40 5.16 1.43 -2.86
C SER A 40 5.25 1.54 -4.40
N ASP A 41 4.96 0.45 -5.12
CA ASP A 41 4.98 0.42 -6.58
C ASP A 41 3.63 0.89 -7.12
N LYS A 42 3.57 2.19 -7.42
CA LYS A 42 2.36 2.84 -7.87
C LYS A 42 2.12 2.67 -9.39
N ASP A 43 3.10 2.20 -10.15
CA ASP A 43 2.98 2.09 -11.61
C ASP A 43 2.45 0.73 -12.07
N VAL A 44 2.49 -0.28 -11.19
CA VAL A 44 2.01 -1.63 -11.45
C VAL A 44 0.60 -1.82 -10.85
N ILE A 45 -0.25 -2.54 -11.58
CA ILE A 45 -1.55 -3.02 -11.10
C ILE A 45 -1.38 -4.48 -10.69
N ASP A 46 -1.65 -4.78 -9.42
CA ASP A 46 -1.50 -6.11 -8.81
C ASP A 46 -2.86 -6.69 -8.39
N GLY A 47 -2.90 -7.44 -7.28
CA GLY A 47 -4.13 -8.03 -6.74
C GLY A 47 -5.03 -7.02 -6.05
N ILE A 48 -6.28 -7.40 -5.83
CA ILE A 48 -7.31 -6.50 -5.28
C ILE A 48 -6.95 -5.86 -3.92
N TYR A 49 -6.23 -6.60 -3.06
CA TYR A 49 -5.81 -6.09 -1.75
C TYR A 49 -4.53 -5.25 -1.84
N ASP A 50 -3.70 -5.50 -2.85
CA ASP A 50 -2.53 -4.68 -3.14
C ASP A 50 -3.00 -3.29 -3.59
N GLU A 51 -3.96 -3.24 -4.51
CA GLU A 51 -4.55 -1.97 -4.98
C GLU A 51 -5.30 -1.24 -3.88
N LEU A 52 -6.08 -1.95 -3.06
CA LEU A 52 -6.76 -1.35 -1.90
C LEU A 52 -5.76 -0.66 -0.95
N LEU A 53 -4.61 -1.28 -0.69
CA LEU A 53 -3.59 -0.68 0.17
C LEU A 53 -2.87 0.48 -0.51
N LYS A 54 -2.59 0.41 -1.82
CA LYS A 54 -2.01 1.54 -2.58
C LYS A 54 -2.92 2.77 -2.54
N ASP A 55 -4.23 2.58 -2.70
CA ASP A 55 -5.21 3.67 -2.63
C ASP A 55 -5.28 4.26 -1.22
N ALA A 56 -5.30 3.41 -0.19
CA ALA A 56 -5.29 3.85 1.21
C ALA A 56 -4.01 4.64 1.56
N ASP A 57 -2.85 4.18 1.07
CA ASP A 57 -1.55 4.83 1.28
C ASP A 57 -1.51 6.23 0.65
N VAL A 58 -1.93 6.34 -0.63
CA VAL A 58 -2.00 7.63 -1.34
C VAL A 58 -3.00 8.58 -0.68
N LEU A 59 -4.16 8.08 -0.28
CA LEU A 59 -5.17 8.91 0.38
C LEU A 59 -4.68 9.39 1.76
N GLN A 60 -3.97 8.54 2.50
CA GLN A 60 -3.36 8.92 3.77
C GLN A 60 -2.30 10.01 3.57
N HIS A 61 -1.41 9.89 2.58
CA HIS A 61 -0.44 10.95 2.27
C HIS A 61 -1.14 12.28 1.94
N TYR A 62 -2.19 12.24 1.12
CA TYR A 62 -2.95 13.42 0.75
C TYR A 62 -3.67 14.09 1.93
N LEU A 63 -4.28 13.30 2.82
CA LEU A 63 -5.09 13.81 3.93
C LEU A 63 -4.27 14.13 5.20
N TYR A 64 -3.10 13.53 5.37
CA TYR A 64 -2.28 13.70 6.58
C TYR A 64 -1.82 15.14 6.76
N ASN A 65 -1.32 15.77 5.68
CA ASN A 65 -0.94 17.16 5.68
C ASN A 65 -1.17 17.77 4.29
N THR A 66 -2.30 18.47 4.14
CA THR A 66 -2.71 19.07 2.86
C THR A 66 -1.82 20.22 2.38
N SER A 67 -0.81 20.62 3.17
CA SER A 67 0.19 21.61 2.76
C SER A 67 1.40 20.98 2.06
N ASP A 68 1.58 19.67 2.19
CA ASP A 68 2.68 18.96 1.54
C ASP A 68 2.37 18.73 0.06
N PRO A 69 3.38 18.81 -0.83
CA PRO A 69 3.18 18.49 -2.24
C PRO A 69 2.86 17.00 -2.41
N ILE A 70 1.96 16.71 -3.33
CA ILE A 70 1.68 15.33 -3.75
C ILE A 70 2.93 14.76 -4.42
N GLN A 71 3.30 13.51 -4.09
CA GLN A 71 4.43 12.85 -4.73
C GLN A 71 4.09 12.55 -6.20
N GLU A 72 5.07 12.73 -7.10
CA GLU A 72 4.86 12.61 -8.56
C GLU A 72 4.30 11.22 -8.95
N ASN A 73 4.77 10.15 -8.29
CA ASN A 73 4.29 8.78 -8.52
C ASN A 73 2.89 8.49 -7.93
N GLU A 74 2.30 9.44 -7.21
CA GLU A 74 0.98 9.28 -6.57
C GLU A 74 -0.11 10.12 -7.26
N GLU A 75 0.26 11.16 -8.00
CA GLU A 75 -0.67 12.15 -8.57
C GLU A 75 -1.77 11.51 -9.44
N ILE A 76 -1.39 10.57 -10.32
CA ILE A 76 -2.33 9.88 -11.22
C ILE A 76 -3.31 9.03 -10.40
N ARG A 77 -2.81 8.20 -9.48
CA ARG A 77 -3.66 7.32 -8.66
C ARG A 77 -4.58 8.15 -7.77
N LEU A 78 -4.08 9.19 -7.11
CA LEU A 78 -4.89 10.10 -6.30
C LEU A 78 -6.03 10.73 -7.10
N THR A 79 -5.73 11.24 -8.31
CA THR A 79 -6.73 11.88 -9.17
C THR A 79 -7.85 10.91 -9.55
N LEU A 80 -7.51 9.66 -9.88
CA LEU A 80 -8.48 8.63 -10.19
C LEU A 80 -9.33 8.26 -8.96
N LEU A 81 -8.69 8.13 -7.80
CA LEU A 81 -9.35 7.79 -6.54
C LEU A 81 -10.34 8.89 -6.11
N LEU A 82 -9.95 10.16 -6.15
CA LEU A 82 -10.85 11.27 -5.82
C LEU A 82 -12.06 11.31 -6.76
N LYS A 83 -11.85 11.05 -8.06
CA LYS A 83 -12.94 10.94 -9.03
C LYS A 83 -13.89 9.78 -8.71
N GLU A 84 -13.37 8.63 -8.32
CA GLU A 84 -14.20 7.48 -7.91
C GLU A 84 -15.03 7.80 -6.64
N LEU A 85 -14.43 8.53 -5.70
CA LEU A 85 -15.08 8.96 -4.46
C LEU A 85 -16.02 10.16 -4.62
N ASN A 86 -16.07 10.78 -5.80
CA ASN A 86 -16.81 12.02 -6.08
C ASN A 86 -16.37 13.21 -5.20
N LEU A 87 -15.06 13.35 -5.00
CA LEU A 87 -14.42 14.46 -4.29
C LEU A 87 -13.71 15.43 -5.26
#